data_AF-A0A0G3GZN3-F1
#
_entry.id   AF-A0A0G3GZN3-F1
#
_cell.length_a   1.000
_cell.length_b   1.000
_cell.length_c   1.000
_cell.angle_alpha   90.00
_cell.angle_beta   90.00
_cell.angle_gamma   90.00
#
_symmetry.space_group_name_H-M   'P 1'
#
loop_
_entity.id
_entity.type
_entity.pdbx_description
1 polymer ?
#
loop_
_entity_poly.entity_id
_entity_poly.type
_entity_poly.pdbx_seq_one_letter_code
_entity_poly.pdbx_strand_id
1 'polypeptide(L)'
;MVMIAARGGRKTGPKPKFSKADVVDAAFAVGIADFTLAQVARQLSVATSAVYRIFDSRDELVHACLSRAAAEIAAAFDPDLSWQEALLLWADRCWSVYERYPGLSLTILRHPSAVIHMEDHLKRFVEFLTAAGLPQESAAFAIDFIGDTVITTHIGVSAMRNVNDSGQRELDTIFARTSDDAVFKPDEGWADRGFLDKKLKFIITGLANELES
;
A
#
# COMPACT_ATOMS: atom_id res chain seq x y z
N MET A 1 -63.00 12.46 -15.70
CA MET A 1 -62.88 11.20 -16.46
C MET A 1 -61.44 11.15 -16.99
N VAL A 2 -60.55 10.37 -16.35
CA VAL A 2 -59.91 9.15 -16.93
C VAL A 2 -58.85 9.54 -18.00
N MET A 3 -57.56 9.19 -18.00
CA MET A 3 -56.81 8.13 -17.32
C MET A 3 -55.28 8.43 -17.35
N ILE A 4 -54.57 7.75 -16.44
CA ILE A 4 -53.11 7.60 -16.29
C ILE A 4 -52.46 6.95 -17.52
N ALA A 5 -51.20 7.31 -17.81
CA ALA A 5 -50.21 6.33 -18.28
C ALA A 5 -48.82 6.65 -17.72
N ALA A 6 -48.37 5.79 -16.80
CA ALA A 6 -46.99 5.68 -16.37
C ALA A 6 -46.19 4.74 -17.28
N ARG A 7 -44.87 4.98 -17.35
CA ARG A 7 -43.75 4.00 -17.24
C ARG A 7 -42.69 4.13 -18.33
N GLY A 8 -41.49 4.44 -17.87
CA GLY A 8 -40.22 4.06 -18.50
C GLY A 8 -39.26 3.52 -17.44
N GLY A 9 -39.69 2.49 -16.69
CA GLY A 9 -38.82 1.81 -15.73
C GLY A 9 -37.67 1.13 -16.47
N ARG A 10 -36.44 1.60 -16.21
CA ARG A 10 -35.20 1.03 -16.76
C ARG A 10 -35.10 -0.43 -16.28
N LYS A 11 -35.11 -1.38 -17.22
CA LYS A 11 -34.95 -2.82 -16.93
C LYS A 11 -33.57 -3.04 -16.31
N THR A 12 -33.49 -3.13 -14.98
CA THR A 12 -32.32 -3.65 -14.29
C THR A 12 -32.33 -5.17 -14.43
N GLY A 13 -31.43 -5.71 -15.25
CA GLY A 13 -31.20 -7.15 -15.31
C GLY A 13 -30.77 -7.72 -13.95
N PRO A 14 -30.68 -9.06 -13.81
CA PRO A 14 -30.20 -9.68 -12.58
C PRO A 14 -28.86 -9.05 -12.17
N LYS A 15 -28.70 -8.69 -10.89
CA LYS A 15 -27.43 -8.17 -10.38
C LYS A 15 -26.30 -9.14 -10.76
N PRO A 16 -25.16 -8.66 -11.29
CA PRO A 16 -23.99 -9.51 -11.49
C PRO A 16 -23.69 -10.28 -10.21
N LYS A 17 -23.34 -11.57 -10.33
CA LYS A 17 -23.02 -12.41 -9.15
C LYS A 17 -21.79 -11.92 -8.38
N PHE A 18 -20.96 -11.07 -9.00
CA PHE A 18 -19.79 -10.44 -8.39
C PHE A 18 -19.42 -9.14 -9.14
N SER A 19 -18.67 -8.26 -8.48
CA SER A 19 -18.28 -6.91 -8.94
C SER A 19 -16.78 -6.80 -9.26
N LYS A 20 -16.34 -5.67 -9.85
CA LYS A 20 -14.91 -5.34 -10.00
C LYS A 20 -14.17 -5.33 -8.65
N ALA A 21 -14.82 -4.80 -7.60
CA ALA A 21 -14.25 -4.75 -6.27
C ALA A 21 -14.03 -6.17 -5.72
N ASP A 22 -14.99 -7.08 -5.92
CA ASP A 22 -14.88 -8.46 -5.43
C ASP A 22 -13.68 -9.19 -6.05
N VAL A 23 -13.37 -8.92 -7.33
CA VAL A 23 -12.18 -9.48 -8.00
C VAL A 23 -10.89 -8.90 -7.43
N VAL A 24 -10.86 -7.59 -7.13
CA VAL A 24 -9.70 -6.94 -6.50
C VAL A 24 -9.48 -7.48 -5.08
N ASP A 25 -10.54 -7.61 -4.29
CA ASP A 25 -10.48 -8.16 -2.93
C ASP A 25 -9.99 -9.62 -2.95
N ALA A 26 -10.46 -10.42 -3.90
CA ALA A 26 -9.99 -11.78 -4.11
C ALA A 26 -8.52 -11.84 -4.56
N ALA A 27 -8.06 -10.89 -5.37
CA ALA A 27 -6.65 -10.80 -5.77
C ALA A 27 -5.74 -10.44 -4.58
N PHE A 28 -6.15 -9.50 -3.73
CA PHE A 28 -5.46 -9.20 -2.49
C PHE A 28 -5.40 -10.40 -1.54
N ALA A 29 -6.52 -11.14 -1.40
CA ALA A 29 -6.58 -12.33 -0.56
C ALA A 29 -5.66 -13.47 -1.04
N VAL A 30 -5.49 -13.63 -2.36
CA VAL A 30 -4.55 -14.62 -2.94
C VAL A 30 -3.09 -14.15 -2.81
N GLY A 31 -2.86 -12.83 -2.79
CA GLY A 31 -1.54 -12.21 -2.72
C GLY A 31 -1.18 -11.54 -4.06
N ILE A 32 -1.00 -10.21 -4.01
CA ILE A 32 -0.85 -9.37 -5.20
C ILE A 32 0.43 -9.68 -6.00
N ALA A 33 1.48 -10.15 -5.33
CA ALA A 33 2.78 -10.40 -5.95
C ALA A 33 2.68 -11.46 -7.07
N ASP A 34 1.93 -12.54 -6.84
CA ASP A 34 2.07 -13.78 -7.62
C ASP A 34 0.75 -14.45 -8.01
N PHE A 35 -0.42 -13.83 -7.74
CA PHE A 35 -1.70 -14.45 -8.11
C PHE A 35 -1.80 -14.75 -9.61
N THR A 36 -2.58 -15.78 -9.93
CA THR A 36 -3.10 -16.07 -11.27
C THR A 36 -4.59 -15.78 -11.34
N LEU A 37 -5.12 -15.39 -12.51
CA LEU A 37 -6.56 -15.16 -12.70
C LEU A 37 -7.41 -16.40 -12.37
N ALA A 38 -6.85 -17.60 -12.52
CA ALA A 38 -7.50 -18.85 -12.12
C ALA A 38 -7.60 -19.02 -10.61
N GLN A 39 -6.60 -18.59 -9.83
CA GLN A 39 -6.68 -18.58 -8.36
C GLN A 39 -7.71 -17.56 -7.89
N VAL A 40 -7.74 -16.37 -8.49
CA VAL A 40 -8.75 -15.33 -8.18
C VAL A 40 -10.17 -15.82 -8.48
N ALA A 41 -10.39 -16.46 -9.63
CA ALA A 41 -11.68 -17.04 -9.98
C ALA A 41 -12.12 -18.12 -8.99
N ARG A 42 -11.17 -18.97 -8.55
CA ARG A 42 -11.41 -20.01 -7.54
C ARG A 42 -11.78 -19.40 -6.19
N GLN A 43 -11.08 -18.35 -5.76
CA GLN A 43 -11.39 -17.61 -4.53
C GLN A 43 -12.83 -17.07 -4.54
N LEU A 44 -13.31 -16.63 -5.71
CA LEU A 44 -14.69 -16.16 -5.91
C LEU A 44 -15.70 -17.28 -6.23
N SER A 45 -15.28 -18.54 -6.32
CA SER A 45 -16.12 -19.67 -6.74
C SER A 45 -16.82 -19.45 -8.10
N VAL A 46 -16.11 -18.84 -9.06
CA VAL A 46 -16.59 -18.60 -10.43
C VAL A 46 -15.65 -19.23 -11.47
N ALA A 47 -16.12 -19.36 -12.72
CA ALA A 47 -15.25 -19.77 -13.82
C ALA A 47 -14.25 -18.66 -14.17
N THR A 48 -13.02 -19.01 -14.56
CA THR A 48 -11.98 -18.04 -14.98
C THR A 48 -12.44 -17.12 -16.10
N SER A 49 -13.26 -17.64 -17.03
CA SER A 49 -13.86 -16.84 -18.10
C SER A 49 -14.80 -15.73 -17.63
N ALA A 50 -15.29 -15.77 -16.39
CA ALA A 50 -16.06 -14.69 -15.80
C ALA A 50 -15.14 -13.54 -15.33
N VAL A 51 -13.96 -13.87 -14.78
CA VAL A 51 -12.94 -12.87 -14.41
C VAL A 51 -12.39 -12.16 -15.65
N TYR A 52 -12.13 -12.91 -16.72
CA TYR A 52 -11.69 -12.36 -18.01
C TYR A 52 -12.68 -11.38 -18.66
N ARG A 53 -13.97 -11.37 -18.26
CA ARG A 53 -14.94 -10.36 -18.74
C ARG A 53 -14.81 -9.02 -18.02
N ILE A 54 -14.12 -9.00 -16.88
CA ILE A 54 -13.95 -7.82 -16.04
C ILE A 54 -12.56 -7.21 -16.22
N PHE A 55 -11.55 -8.07 -16.36
CA PHE A 55 -10.15 -7.71 -16.59
C PHE A 55 -9.60 -8.55 -17.74
N ASP A 56 -9.07 -7.89 -18.76
CA ASP A 56 -8.55 -8.51 -19.97
C ASP A 56 -7.19 -9.19 -19.73
N SER A 57 -6.50 -8.83 -18.65
CA SER A 57 -5.21 -9.41 -18.28
C SER A 57 -4.95 -9.41 -16.77
N ARG A 58 -3.94 -10.16 -16.34
CA ARG A 58 -3.41 -10.10 -14.97
C ARG A 58 -2.89 -8.70 -14.65
N ASP A 59 -2.21 -8.06 -15.59
CA ASP A 59 -1.59 -6.76 -15.43
C ASP A 59 -2.64 -5.66 -15.15
N GLU A 60 -3.76 -5.69 -15.87
CA GLU A 60 -4.89 -4.79 -15.62
C GLU A 60 -5.45 -4.96 -14.19
N LEU A 61 -5.55 -6.20 -13.71
CA LEU A 61 -5.98 -6.48 -12.33
C LEU A 61 -4.95 -6.02 -11.30
N VAL A 62 -3.64 -6.17 -11.56
CA VAL A 62 -2.57 -5.62 -10.71
C VAL A 62 -2.71 -4.10 -10.62
N HIS A 63 -2.90 -3.41 -11.74
CA HIS A 63 -3.13 -1.96 -11.75
C HIS A 63 -4.37 -1.53 -10.97
N ALA A 64 -5.47 -2.30 -11.04
CA ALA A 64 -6.66 -2.03 -10.22
C ALA A 64 -6.39 -2.23 -8.72
N CYS A 65 -5.58 -3.22 -8.34
CA CYS A 65 -5.16 -3.40 -6.95
C CYS A 65 -4.26 -2.25 -6.48
N LEU A 66 -3.29 -1.84 -7.29
CA LEU A 66 -2.41 -0.70 -7.00
C LEU A 66 -3.21 0.61 -6.83
N SER A 67 -4.17 0.86 -7.71
CA SER A 67 -5.10 1.99 -7.62
C SER A 67 -5.92 1.96 -6.31
N ARG A 68 -6.42 0.79 -5.91
CA ARG A 68 -7.13 0.64 -4.63
C ARG A 68 -6.23 0.94 -3.44
N ALA A 69 -5.03 0.38 -3.40
CA ALA A 69 -4.07 0.61 -2.33
C ALA A 69 -3.65 2.09 -2.23
N ALA A 70 -3.42 2.74 -3.37
CA ALA A 70 -3.14 4.17 -3.45
C ALA A 70 -4.26 5.01 -2.82
N ALA A 71 -5.51 4.72 -3.15
CA ALA A 71 -6.66 5.43 -2.60
C ALA A 71 -6.81 5.24 -1.07
N GLU A 72 -6.45 4.07 -0.54
CA GLU A 72 -6.46 3.83 0.91
C GLU A 72 -5.36 4.60 1.65
N ILE A 73 -4.15 4.64 1.10
CA ILE A 73 -3.03 5.43 1.64
C ILE A 73 -3.40 6.92 1.65
N ALA A 74 -3.99 7.39 0.56
CA ALA A 74 -4.33 8.78 0.33
C ALA A 74 -5.72 9.19 0.83
N ALA A 75 -6.24 8.47 1.82
CA ALA A 75 -7.45 8.88 2.54
C ALA A 75 -7.31 10.35 3.03
N ALA A 76 -8.44 11.04 3.20
CA ALA A 76 -8.40 12.44 3.63
C ALA A 76 -7.62 12.61 4.95
N PHE A 77 -6.86 13.69 5.02
CA PHE A 77 -6.20 14.14 6.25
C PHE A 77 -7.14 15.07 7.02
N ASP A 78 -6.99 15.09 8.33
CA ASP A 78 -7.61 16.14 9.15
C ASP A 78 -6.91 17.48 8.78
N PRO A 79 -7.68 18.53 8.42
CA PRO A 79 -7.12 19.82 8.01
C PRO A 79 -6.29 20.52 9.10
N ASP A 80 -6.47 20.14 10.37
CA ASP A 80 -5.78 20.79 11.50
C ASP A 80 -4.43 20.15 11.83
N LEU A 81 -4.01 19.08 11.13
CA LEU A 81 -2.72 18.45 11.36
C LEU A 81 -1.56 19.36 10.94
N SER A 82 -0.51 19.39 11.75
CA SER A 82 0.78 19.92 11.33
C SER A 82 1.38 19.07 10.20
N TRP A 83 2.32 19.65 9.44
CA TRP A 83 3.01 18.90 8.39
C TRP A 83 3.77 17.70 8.94
N GLN A 84 4.30 17.78 10.17
CA GLN A 84 4.97 16.68 10.86
C GLN A 84 4.01 15.52 11.15
N GLU A 85 2.85 15.82 11.75
CA GLU A 85 1.83 14.82 12.07
C GLU A 85 1.27 14.18 10.81
N ALA A 86 1.08 14.96 9.74
CA ALA A 86 0.59 14.46 8.47
C ALA A 86 1.58 13.50 7.79
N LEU A 87 2.89 13.80 7.82
CA LEU A 87 3.93 12.89 7.32
C LEU A 87 4.03 11.58 8.13
N LEU A 88 3.90 11.65 9.46
CA LEU A 88 3.86 10.46 10.32
C LEU A 88 2.61 9.60 10.03
N LEU A 89 1.44 10.24 9.96
CA LEU A 89 0.19 9.56 9.63
C LEU A 89 0.25 8.92 8.23
N TRP A 90 0.84 9.61 7.26
CA TRP A 90 1.05 9.06 5.92
C TRP A 90 1.96 7.82 5.95
N ALA A 91 3.09 7.87 6.66
CA ALA A 91 3.99 6.73 6.83
C ALA A 91 3.28 5.53 7.50
N ASP A 92 2.46 5.78 8.52
CA ASP A 92 1.67 4.75 9.20
C ASP A 92 0.58 4.15 8.30
N ARG A 93 -0.05 4.96 7.45
CA ARG A 93 -1.01 4.47 6.45
C ARG A 93 -0.33 3.60 5.39
N CYS A 94 0.81 4.05 4.86
CA CYS A 94 1.63 3.25 3.95
C CYS A 94 1.96 1.89 4.58
N TRP A 95 2.50 1.89 5.80
CA TRP A 95 2.83 0.67 6.54
C TRP A 95 1.62 -0.25 6.73
N SER A 96 0.50 0.31 7.21
CA SER A 96 -0.73 -0.45 7.49
C SER A 96 -1.32 -1.09 6.22
N VAL A 97 -1.23 -0.40 5.09
CA VAL A 97 -1.69 -0.90 3.79
C VAL A 97 -0.76 -2.01 3.28
N TYR A 98 0.55 -1.91 3.50
CA TYR A 98 1.50 -2.97 3.16
C TYR A 98 1.32 -4.23 4.01
N GLU A 99 1.07 -4.08 5.32
CA GLU A 99 0.76 -5.21 6.23
C GLU A 99 -0.57 -5.89 5.86
N ARG A 100 -1.59 -5.09 5.46
CA ARG A 100 -2.90 -5.61 5.08
C ARG A 100 -2.87 -6.43 3.80
N TYR A 101 -1.99 -6.08 2.86
CA TYR A 101 -1.95 -6.67 1.52
C TYR A 101 -0.61 -7.37 1.26
N PRO A 102 -0.51 -8.68 1.56
CA PRO A 102 0.73 -9.44 1.39
C PRO A 102 1.33 -9.32 -0.02
N GLY A 103 2.62 -8.98 -0.06
CA GLY A 103 3.37 -8.82 -1.31
C GLY A 103 3.19 -7.46 -2.01
N LEU A 104 2.39 -6.55 -1.46
CA LEU A 104 2.15 -5.23 -2.07
C LEU A 104 3.42 -4.38 -2.17
N SER A 105 4.21 -4.26 -1.10
CA SER A 105 5.43 -3.45 -1.11
C SER A 105 6.43 -3.93 -2.17
N LEU A 106 6.61 -5.25 -2.30
CA LEU A 106 7.47 -5.84 -3.32
C LEU A 106 6.89 -5.65 -4.74
N THR A 107 5.56 -5.71 -4.86
CA THR A 107 4.87 -5.45 -6.13
C THR A 107 5.09 -4.01 -6.57
N ILE A 108 4.91 -3.03 -5.69
CA ILE A 108 5.18 -1.60 -5.99
C ILE A 108 6.63 -1.42 -6.45
N LEU A 109 7.60 -1.98 -5.72
CA LEU A 109 9.02 -1.89 -6.09
C LEU A 109 9.31 -2.47 -7.49
N ARG A 110 8.62 -3.55 -7.87
CA ARG A 110 8.81 -4.23 -9.17
C ARG A 110 8.01 -3.61 -10.32
N HIS A 111 7.09 -2.69 -10.05
CA HIS A 111 6.24 -2.04 -11.06
C HIS A 111 6.40 -0.52 -10.98
N PRO A 112 7.43 0.08 -11.64
CA PRO A 112 7.63 1.53 -11.63
C PRO A 112 6.41 2.35 -12.08
N SER A 113 5.53 1.78 -12.91
CA SER A 113 4.26 2.38 -13.32
C SER A 113 3.25 2.57 -12.18
N ALA A 114 3.48 2.01 -10.99
CA ALA A 114 2.63 2.19 -9.82
C ALA A 114 2.48 3.66 -9.42
N VAL A 115 3.49 4.50 -9.68
CA VAL A 115 3.45 5.94 -9.40
C VAL A 115 2.30 6.68 -10.10
N ILE A 116 1.85 6.19 -11.26
CA ILE A 116 0.72 6.77 -12.02
C ILE A 116 -0.57 6.76 -11.18
N HIS A 117 -0.74 5.75 -10.33
CA HIS A 117 -1.91 5.66 -9.44
C HIS A 117 -1.81 6.60 -8.23
N MET A 118 -0.63 7.16 -7.97
CA MET A 118 -0.36 8.03 -6.83
C MET A 118 -0.29 9.50 -7.21
N GLU A 119 -0.08 9.87 -8.48
CA GLU A 119 0.23 11.25 -8.91
C GLU A 119 -0.77 12.29 -8.36
N ASP A 120 -2.07 12.12 -8.60
CA ASP A 120 -3.11 13.03 -8.10
C ASP A 120 -3.23 13.05 -6.57
N HIS A 121 -2.84 11.95 -5.92
CA HIS A 121 -2.81 11.85 -4.47
C HIS A 121 -1.60 12.57 -3.88
N LEU A 122 -0.43 12.40 -4.48
CA LEU A 122 0.81 13.07 -4.09
C LEU A 122 0.70 14.58 -4.29
N LYS A 123 0.10 15.02 -5.40
CA LYS A 123 -0.15 16.45 -5.64
C LYS A 123 -0.98 17.08 -4.52
N ARG A 124 -2.10 16.44 -4.16
CA ARG A 124 -2.95 16.91 -3.05
C ARG A 124 -2.24 16.87 -1.70
N PHE A 125 -1.37 15.89 -1.48
CA PHE A 125 -0.63 15.81 -0.24
C PHE A 125 0.46 16.90 -0.15
N VAL A 126 1.14 17.20 -1.25
CA VAL A 126 2.06 18.35 -1.35
C VAL A 126 1.30 19.65 -1.08
N GLU A 127 0.14 19.87 -1.72
CA GLU A 127 -0.71 21.04 -1.47
C GLU A 127 -1.10 21.17 0.00
N PHE A 128 -1.46 20.05 0.65
CA PHE A 128 -1.77 20.00 2.08
C PHE A 128 -0.56 20.40 2.93
N LEU A 129 0.61 19.78 2.70
CA LEU A 129 1.82 20.03 3.49
C LEU A 129 2.29 21.48 3.33
N THR A 130 2.15 22.05 2.12
CA THR A 130 2.45 23.45 1.86
C THR A 130 1.49 24.40 2.57
N ALA A 131 0.19 24.08 2.61
CA ALA A 131 -0.76 24.85 3.42
C ALA A 131 -0.44 24.77 4.93
N ALA A 132 0.13 23.65 5.39
CA ALA A 132 0.60 23.46 6.77
C ALA A 132 1.99 24.06 7.06
N GLY A 133 2.61 24.76 6.09
CA GLY A 133 3.85 25.51 6.30
C GLY A 133 5.14 24.85 5.82
N LEU A 134 5.08 23.69 5.15
CA LEU A 134 6.25 23.03 4.56
C LEU A 134 6.46 23.49 3.11
N PRO A 135 7.59 24.11 2.73
CA PRO A 135 7.86 24.52 1.35
C PRO A 135 7.68 23.37 0.36
N GLN A 136 7.19 23.67 -0.84
CA GLN A 136 6.83 22.66 -1.84
C GLN A 136 7.97 21.68 -2.17
N GLU A 137 9.19 22.18 -2.32
CA GLU A 137 10.37 21.34 -2.59
C GLU A 137 10.67 20.40 -1.42
N SER A 138 10.64 20.92 -0.19
CA SER A 138 10.81 20.12 1.03
C SER A 138 9.68 19.11 1.22
N ALA A 139 8.44 19.44 0.83
CA ALA A 139 7.30 18.53 0.89
C ALA A 139 7.46 17.36 -0.09
N ALA A 140 7.81 17.64 -1.34
CA ALA A 140 8.07 16.61 -2.34
C ALA A 140 9.23 15.70 -1.93
N PHE A 141 10.34 16.29 -1.45
CA PHE A 141 11.48 15.55 -0.93
C PHE A 141 11.12 14.69 0.30
N ALA A 142 10.37 15.24 1.25
CA ALA A 142 9.95 14.51 2.45
C ALA A 142 9.07 13.31 2.13
N ILE A 143 8.11 13.48 1.20
CA ILE A 143 7.25 12.41 0.71
C ILE A 143 8.09 11.30 0.07
N ASP A 144 8.96 11.64 -0.88
CA ASP A 144 9.82 10.68 -1.57
C ASP A 144 10.67 9.88 -0.56
N PHE A 145 11.39 10.60 0.31
CA PHE A 145 12.32 9.99 1.25
C PHE A 145 11.63 9.13 2.31
N ILE A 146 10.50 9.59 2.87
CA ILE A 146 9.72 8.80 3.84
C ILE A 146 9.09 7.60 3.14
N GLY A 147 8.55 7.77 1.93
CA GLY A 147 7.96 6.70 1.13
C GLY A 147 8.95 5.56 0.89
N ASP A 148 10.14 5.89 0.40
CA ASP A 148 11.25 4.97 0.16
C ASP A 148 11.70 4.27 1.45
N THR A 149 11.77 5.02 2.55
CA THR A 149 12.16 4.48 3.85
C THR A 149 11.14 3.45 4.35
N VAL A 150 9.83 3.75 4.24
CA VAL A 150 8.75 2.87 4.68
C VAL A 150 8.70 1.61 3.81
N ILE A 151 8.68 1.75 2.48
CA ILE A 151 8.57 0.60 1.56
C ILE A 151 9.77 -0.34 1.67
N THR A 152 10.99 0.21 1.72
CA THR A 152 12.22 -0.60 1.82
C THR A 152 12.31 -1.29 3.17
N THR A 153 11.93 -0.59 4.26
CA THR A 153 11.90 -1.20 5.59
C THR A 153 10.86 -2.33 5.66
N HIS A 154 9.67 -2.14 5.08
CA HIS A 154 8.63 -3.18 5.04
C HIS A 154 9.07 -4.41 4.25
N ILE A 155 9.76 -4.23 3.12
CA ILE A 155 10.33 -5.34 2.34
C ILE A 155 11.36 -6.12 3.16
N GLY A 156 12.27 -5.42 3.85
CA GLY A 156 13.27 -6.06 4.71
C GLY A 156 12.65 -6.83 5.87
N VAL A 157 11.67 -6.23 6.55
CA VAL A 157 10.89 -6.89 7.61
C VAL A 157 10.15 -8.12 7.10
N SER A 158 9.49 -8.01 5.94
CA SER A 158 8.80 -9.13 5.30
C SER A 158 9.75 -10.27 4.99
N ALA A 159 10.98 -9.97 4.54
CA ALA A 159 12.01 -10.98 4.30
C ALA A 159 12.48 -11.65 5.60
N MET A 160 12.61 -10.90 6.70
CA MET A 160 12.97 -11.45 8.01
C MET A 160 11.92 -12.40 8.59
N ARG A 161 10.63 -12.13 8.30
CA ARG A 161 9.49 -12.99 8.66
C ARG A 161 9.37 -14.23 7.77
N ASN A 162 10.06 -14.28 6.63
CA ASN A 162 9.93 -15.38 5.69
C ASN A 162 10.40 -16.68 6.32
N VAL A 163 9.66 -17.76 6.07
CA VAL A 163 9.89 -19.09 6.64
C VAL A 163 10.32 -20.03 5.53
N ASN A 164 11.43 -20.73 5.72
CA ASN A 164 11.93 -21.72 4.76
C ASN A 164 11.17 -23.06 4.87
N ASP A 165 11.49 -24.01 3.97
CA ASP A 165 10.85 -25.35 3.92
C ASP A 165 10.97 -26.15 5.23
N SER A 166 11.97 -25.82 6.06
CA SER A 166 12.21 -26.44 7.38
C SER A 166 11.43 -25.76 8.52
N GLY A 167 10.62 -24.74 8.23
CA GLY A 167 9.84 -24.02 9.25
C GLY A 167 10.63 -22.97 10.04
N GLN A 168 11.86 -22.63 9.62
CA GLN A 168 12.68 -21.62 10.31
C GLN A 168 12.52 -20.25 9.65
N ARG A 169 12.37 -19.18 10.47
CA ARG A 169 12.37 -17.80 9.96
C ARG A 169 13.78 -17.42 9.54
N GLU A 170 13.89 -16.51 8.57
CA GLU A 170 15.17 -15.92 8.20
C GLU A 170 15.83 -15.22 9.41
N LEU A 171 15.03 -14.54 10.25
CA LEU A 171 15.52 -13.92 11.48
C LEU A 171 16.17 -14.92 12.45
N ASP A 172 15.61 -16.13 12.60
CA ASP A 172 16.19 -17.16 13.48
C ASP A 172 17.57 -17.61 12.98
N THR A 173 17.75 -17.63 11.65
CA THR A 173 19.04 -17.92 11.02
C THR A 173 20.05 -16.80 11.28
N ILE A 174 19.61 -15.53 11.27
CA ILE A 174 20.46 -14.39 11.62
C ILE A 174 20.89 -14.47 13.09
N PHE A 175 19.97 -14.78 14.01
CA PHE A 175 20.28 -15.00 15.43
C PHE A 175 21.36 -16.07 15.61
N ALA A 176 21.21 -17.22 14.95
CA ALA A 176 22.13 -18.34 15.09
C ALA A 176 23.54 -18.08 14.50
N ARG A 177 23.68 -17.13 13.57
CA ARG A 177 24.91 -16.86 12.81
C ARG A 177 25.62 -15.56 13.20
N THR A 178 24.98 -14.69 13.98
CA THR A 178 25.58 -13.42 14.38
C THR A 178 26.61 -13.62 15.47
N SER A 179 27.81 -13.05 15.30
CA SER A 179 28.88 -13.13 16.28
C SER A 179 28.63 -12.25 17.52
N ASP A 180 29.29 -12.60 18.63
CA ASP A 180 29.18 -11.85 19.90
C ASP A 180 29.75 -10.43 19.83
N ASP A 181 30.61 -10.12 18.87
CA ASP A 181 31.19 -8.80 18.63
C ASP A 181 30.48 -8.00 17.53
N ALA A 182 29.40 -8.54 16.94
CA ALA A 182 28.67 -7.85 15.88
C ALA A 182 28.08 -6.51 16.36
N VAL A 183 28.31 -5.45 15.57
CA VAL A 183 27.78 -4.10 15.83
C VAL A 183 26.25 -4.06 15.74
N PHE A 184 25.67 -4.78 14.78
CA PHE A 184 24.22 -4.93 14.65
C PHE A 184 23.80 -6.27 15.24
N LYS A 185 23.32 -6.23 16.48
CA LYS A 185 22.73 -7.39 17.12
C LYS A 185 21.32 -7.63 16.58
N PRO A 186 21.00 -8.87 16.17
CA PRO A 186 19.63 -9.21 15.81
C PRO A 186 18.72 -8.97 17.01
N ASP A 187 17.52 -8.48 16.70
CA ASP A 187 16.50 -8.10 17.65
C ASP A 187 15.14 -8.53 17.08
N GLU A 188 14.25 -9.06 17.91
CA GLU A 188 12.92 -9.51 17.45
C GLU A 188 12.11 -8.36 16.84
N GLY A 189 12.35 -7.12 17.26
CA GLY A 189 11.75 -5.92 16.67
C GLY A 189 12.12 -5.70 15.21
N TRP A 190 13.17 -6.35 14.68
CA TRP A 190 13.48 -6.31 13.24
C TRP A 190 12.43 -7.02 12.38
N ALA A 191 11.64 -7.92 12.97
CA ALA A 191 10.47 -8.51 12.33
C ALA A 191 9.19 -7.71 12.61
N ASP A 192 9.24 -6.57 13.27
CA ASP A 192 8.09 -5.67 13.43
C ASP A 192 8.26 -4.40 12.59
N ARG A 193 8.64 -3.25 13.16
CA ARG A 193 8.99 -2.03 12.41
C ARG A 193 10.49 -1.70 12.42
N GLY A 194 11.29 -2.51 13.12
CA GLY A 194 12.73 -2.30 13.27
C GLY A 194 13.08 -0.87 13.70
N PHE A 195 13.92 -0.21 12.90
CA PHE A 195 14.31 1.18 13.14
C PHE A 195 13.40 2.23 12.46
N LEU A 196 12.27 1.83 11.87
CA LEU A 196 11.43 2.73 11.07
C LEU A 196 11.07 4.01 11.81
N ASP A 197 10.47 3.91 13.01
CA ASP A 197 10.00 5.08 13.76
C ASP A 197 11.15 6.03 14.13
N LYS A 198 12.34 5.48 14.41
CA LYS A 198 13.55 6.29 14.66
C LYS A 198 14.02 7.00 13.39
N LYS A 199 13.99 6.33 12.23
CA LYS A 199 14.30 6.96 10.93
C LYS A 199 13.31 8.06 10.60
N LEU A 200 12.01 7.82 10.76
CA LEU A 200 10.96 8.83 10.50
C LEU A 200 11.14 10.06 11.39
N LYS A 201 11.38 9.86 12.69
CA LYS A 201 11.68 10.95 13.62
C LYS A 201 12.92 11.74 13.19
N PHE A 202 13.99 11.04 12.78
CA PHE A 202 15.22 11.67 12.33
C PHE A 202 14.99 12.52 11.08
N ILE A 203 14.28 11.98 10.07
CA ILE A 203 13.97 12.67 8.82
C ILE A 203 13.15 13.94 9.10
N ILE A 204 12.05 13.82 9.86
CA ILE A 204 11.17 14.95 10.18
C ILE A 204 11.88 16.03 11.00
N THR A 205 12.70 15.62 11.99
CA THR A 205 13.48 16.57 12.80
C THR A 205 14.54 17.28 11.94
N GLY A 206 15.20 16.55 11.03
CA GLY A 206 16.16 17.14 10.10
C GLY A 206 15.53 18.18 9.19
N LEU A 207 14.36 17.87 8.62
CA LEU A 207 13.58 18.81 7.81
C LEU A 207 13.18 20.05 8.61
N ALA A 208 12.70 19.90 9.84
CA ALA A 208 12.33 21.04 10.68
C ALA A 208 13.51 21.99 10.93
N ASN A 209 14.69 21.45 11.24
CA ASN A 209 15.89 22.24 11.49
C ASN A 209 16.39 22.97 10.23
N GLU A 210 16.25 22.36 9.04
CA GLU A 210 16.62 22.99 7.77
C GLU A 210 15.77 24.23 7.47
N LEU A 211 14.50 24.23 7.86
CA LEU A 211 13.59 25.37 7.68
C LEU A 211 13.88 26.54 8.63
N GLU A 212 14.55 26.27 9.75
CA GLU A 212 14.93 27.28 10.76
C GLU A 212 16.30 27.93 10.49
N SER A 213 17.07 27.40 9.53
CA SER A 213 18.44 27.81 9.20
C SER A 213 18.49 28.84 8.07
#